data_AF-A0A4Q7FWX0-F1
#
_entry.id   AF-A0A4Q7FWX0-F1
#
_cell.length_a   1.000
_cell.length_b   1.000
_cell.length_c   1.000
_cell.angle_alpha   90.00
_cell.angle_beta   90.00
_cell.angle_gamma   90.00
#
_symmetry.space_group_name_H-M   'P 1'
#
loop_
_entity.id
_entity.type
_entity.pdbx_description
1 polymer ?
#
loop_
_entity_poly.entity_id
_entity_poly.type
_entity_poly.pdbx_seq_one_letter_code
_entity_poly.pdbx_strand_id
1 'polypeptide(L)' 'MSKDDPIRIIPHSPEGIPDTGSFEVRFADGRDSVYFYWDENAGRRSISMSTKMTRKQALEKAKTFARRMRG' A
#
# COMPACT_ATOMS: atom_id res chain seq x y z
N MET A 1 -19.39 -18.92 1.34
CA MET A 1 -18.19 -18.17 1.78
C MET A 1 -17.00 -19.05 1.44
N SER A 2 -16.39 -18.84 0.27
CA SER A 2 -15.45 -19.80 -0.32
C SER A 2 -14.02 -19.49 0.07
N LYS A 3 -13.23 -20.55 0.27
CA LYS A 3 -11.88 -20.59 0.86
C LYS A 3 -10.75 -19.89 0.08
N ASP A 4 -11.07 -19.05 -0.89
CA ASP A 4 -10.12 -18.47 -1.84
C ASP A 4 -10.52 -17.04 -2.20
N ASP A 5 -10.53 -16.11 -1.24
CA ASP A 5 -10.58 -14.67 -1.55
C ASP A 5 -9.14 -14.15 -1.68
N PRO A 6 -8.54 -14.12 -2.89
CA PRO A 6 -7.16 -13.71 -3.05
C PRO A 6 -7.03 -12.21 -2.77
N ILE A 7 -6.57 -11.87 -1.56
CA ILE A 7 -6.09 -10.52 -1.29
C ILE A 7 -4.89 -10.24 -2.20
N ARG A 8 -4.98 -9.19 -3.02
CA ARG A 8 -3.92 -8.76 -3.94
C ARG A 8 -3.26 -7.49 -3.41
N ILE A 9 -1.94 -7.38 -3.62
CA ILE A 9 -1.19 -6.15 -3.34
C ILE A 9 -0.77 -5.57 -4.70
N ILE A 10 -1.32 -4.41 -5.05
CA ILE A 10 -1.10 -3.75 -6.34
C ILE A 10 -0.22 -2.51 -6.08
N PRO A 11 0.97 -2.42 -6.69
CA PRO A 11 1.80 -1.22 -6.60
C PRO A 11 1.26 -0.12 -7.53
N HIS A 12 1.15 1.10 -7.01
CA HIS A 12 0.83 2.30 -7.77
C HIS A 12 1.99 3.28 -7.68
N SER A 13 2.49 3.72 -8.82
CA SER A 13 3.49 4.78 -8.93
C SER A 13 3.02 5.77 -10.00
N PRO A 14 2.73 7.03 -9.65
CA PRO A 14 2.28 8.02 -10.62
C PRO A 14 3.36 8.31 -11.67
N GLU A 15 2.96 8.33 -12.93
CA GLU A 15 3.87 8.66 -14.03
C GLU A 15 4.41 10.09 -13.87
N GLY A 16 5.70 10.28 -14.13
CA GLY A 16 6.36 11.58 -14.01
C GLY A 16 6.69 12.05 -12.59
N ILE A 17 6.28 11.32 -11.54
CA ILE A 17 6.66 11.63 -10.15
C ILE A 17 7.46 10.46 -9.56
N PRO A 18 8.80 10.49 -9.66
CA PRO A 18 9.62 9.43 -9.10
C PRO A 18 9.56 9.44 -7.57
N ASP A 19 9.94 8.32 -6.95
CA ASP A 19 10.12 8.18 -5.51
C ASP A 19 8.85 8.41 -4.68
N THR A 20 7.67 8.20 -5.26
CA THR A 20 6.40 8.23 -4.53
C THR A 20 5.42 7.19 -5.06
N GLY A 21 4.43 6.83 -4.25
CA GLY A 21 3.40 5.90 -4.67
C GLY A 21 2.59 5.32 -3.53
N SER A 22 1.86 4.25 -3.83
CA SER A 22 1.09 3.50 -2.85
C SER A 22 1.08 2.00 -3.15
N PHE A 23 0.74 1.21 -2.14
CA PHE A 23 0.37 -0.19 -2.31
C PHE A 23 -1.11 -0.34 -1.96
N GLU A 24 -1.92 -0.74 -2.93
CA GLU A 24 -3.33 -1.07 -2.76
C GLU A 24 -3.45 -2.53 -2.32
N VAL A 25 -4.07 -2.76 -1.18
CA VAL A 25 -4.53 -4.07 -0.74
C VAL A 25 -5.97 -4.22 -1.20
N ARG A 26 -6.16 -4.99 -2.27
CA ARG A 26 -7.48 -5.23 -2.89
C ARG A 26 -8.04 -6.57 -2.43
N PHE A 27 -9.27 -6.56 -1.96
CA PHE A 27 -10.00 -7.76 -1.57
C PHE A 27 -10.83 -8.30 -2.74
N ALA A 28 -10.88 -9.62 -2.89
CA ALA A 28 -11.65 -10.27 -3.96
C ALA A 28 -13.16 -10.28 -3.68
N ASP A 29 -13.55 -10.14 -2.41
CA ASP A 29 -14.92 -10.14 -1.90
C ASP A 29 -15.65 -8.79 -2.06
N GLY A 30 -15.03 -7.83 -2.74
CA GLY A 30 -15.63 -6.51 -3.01
C GLY A 30 -15.57 -5.52 -1.85
N ARG A 31 -14.90 -5.84 -0.73
CA ARG A 31 -14.59 -4.85 0.31
C ARG A 31 -13.71 -3.72 -0.24
N ASP A 32 -13.83 -2.54 0.38
CA ASP A 32 -12.99 -1.39 0.06
C ASP A 32 -11.51 -1.72 0.18
N SER A 33 -10.74 -1.26 -0.80
CA SER A 33 -9.29 -1.47 -0.83
C SER A 33 -8.59 -0.55 0.16
N VAL A 34 -7.50 -1.06 0.76
CA VAL A 34 -6.70 -0.30 1.73
C VAL A 34 -5.38 0.13 1.10
N TYR A 35 -5.07 1.42 1.18
CA TYR A 35 -3.88 1.99 0.55
C TYR A 35 -2.79 2.30 1.57
N PHE A 36 -1.56 1.91 1.24
CA PHE A 36 -0.36 2.23 2.01
C PHE A 36 0.55 3.14 1.17
N TYR A 37 0.55 4.43 1.48
CA TYR A 37 1.33 5.44 0.76
C TYR A 37 2.80 5.45 1.20
N TRP A 38 3.70 5.78 0.27
CA TRP A 38 5.12 5.98 0.52
C TRP A 38 5.67 7.15 -0.29
N ASP A 39 6.69 7.81 0.24
CA ASP A 39 7.45 8.84 -0.47
C ASP A 39 8.92 8.76 -0.04
N GLU A 40 9.83 8.43 -0.95
CA GLU A 40 11.27 8.32 -0.71
C GLU A 40 12.02 9.65 -0.84
N ASN A 41 11.37 10.70 -1.32
CA ASN A 41 11.94 12.05 -1.29
C ASN A 41 11.81 12.63 0.12
N ALA A 42 12.95 12.78 0.80
CA ALA A 42 13.01 13.31 2.16
C ALA A 42 12.41 14.72 2.31
N GLY A 43 12.54 15.57 1.29
CA GLY A 43 11.96 16.92 1.26
C GLY A 43 10.44 16.92 1.11
N ARG A 44 9.88 16.01 0.30
CA ARG A 44 8.42 15.84 0.24
C ARG A 44 7.87 15.19 1.50
N ARG A 45 8.58 14.20 2.04
CA ARG A 45 8.23 13.50 3.28
C ARG A 45 8.22 14.41 4.50
N SER A 46 9.13 15.39 4.57
CA SER A 46 9.19 16.34 5.70
C SER A 46 8.03 17.33 5.70
N ILE A 47 7.46 17.63 4.53
CA ILE A 47 6.33 18.55 4.36
C ILE A 47 4.99 17.79 4.36
N SER A 48 4.99 16.52 3.91
CA SER A 48 3.80 15.67 3.89
C SER A 48 3.47 15.14 5.29
N MET A 49 2.40 15.69 5.89
CA MET A 49 1.84 15.19 7.15
C MET A 49 1.36 13.73 7.05
N SER A 50 0.99 13.27 5.86
CA SER A 50 0.25 12.03 5.64
C SER A 50 1.13 10.81 5.30
N THR A 51 2.32 11.00 4.74
CA THR A 51 3.13 9.89 4.21
C THR A 51 4.57 9.95 4.72
N LYS A 52 4.85 9.28 5.84
CA LYS A 52 6.19 9.20 6.46
C LYS A 52 6.96 7.92 6.11
N MET A 53 6.35 7.01 5.36
CA MET A 53 6.90 5.67 5.11
C MET A 53 7.82 5.66 3.89
N THR A 54 8.91 4.91 3.98
CA THR A 54 9.67 4.47 2.81
C THR A 54 8.85 3.47 1.99
N ARG A 55 9.23 3.24 0.74
CA ARG A 55 8.61 2.21 -0.09
C ARG A 55 8.62 0.85 0.59
N LYS A 56 9.76 0.48 1.19
CA LYS A 56 9.92 -0.77 1.94
C LYS A 56 8.95 -0.85 3.13
N GLN A 57 8.81 0.21 3.92
CA GLN A 57 7.90 0.23 5.07
C GLN A 57 6.43 0.09 4.64
N ALA A 58 6.01 0.78 3.59
CA ALA A 58 4.64 0.67 3.08
C ALA A 58 4.35 -0.73 2.53
N LEU A 59 5.30 -1.34 1.81
CA LEU A 59 5.17 -2.71 1.31
C LEU A 59 5.05 -3.74 2.45
N GLU A 60 5.89 -3.64 3.47
CA GLU A 60 5.84 -4.57 4.61
C GLU A 60 4.54 -4.41 5.42
N LYS A 61 4.03 -3.19 5.56
CA LYS A 61 2.69 -2.97 6.15
C LYS A 61 1.59 -3.57 5.30
N ALA A 62 1.62 -3.37 3.98
CA ALA A 62 0.63 -3.96 3.07
C ALA A 62 0.63 -5.49 3.15
N LYS A 63 1.80 -6.13 3.16
CA LYS A 63 1.95 -7.58 3.34
C LYS A 63 1.44 -8.05 4.69
N THR A 64 1.79 -7.35 5.78
CA THR A 64 1.37 -7.70 7.14
C THR A 64 -0.14 -7.60 7.27
N PHE A 65 -0.74 -6.53 6.73
CA PHE A 65 -2.17 -6.33 6.71
C PHE A 65 -2.87 -7.43 5.89
N ALA A 66 -2.40 -7.71 4.67
CA ALA A 66 -2.94 -8.78 3.84
C ALA A 66 -2.86 -10.15 4.53
N ARG A 67 -1.77 -10.46 5.23
CA ARG A 67 -1.64 -11.70 6.02
C ARG A 67 -2.67 -11.76 7.15
N ARG A 68 -2.83 -10.67 7.90
CA ARG A 68 -3.82 -10.58 9.00
C ARG A 68 -5.25 -10.77 8.52
N MET A 69 -5.56 -10.29 7.31
CA MET A 69 -6.91 -10.39 6.75
C MET A 69 -7.22 -11.74 6.07
N ARG A 70 -6.21 -12.60 5.87
CA ARG A 70 -6.35 -13.96 5.32
C ARG A 70 -6.52 -15.04 6.41
N GLY A 71 -6.06 -14.77 7.63
CA GLY A 71 -6.18 -15.69 8.77
C GLY A 71 -7.38 -15.36 9.63
#